data_AF-A0A917RR98-F1
#
_entry.id   AF-A0A917RR98-F1
#
_cell.length_a   1.000
_cell.length_b   1.000
_cell.length_c   1.000
_cell.angle_alpha   90.00
_cell.angle_beta   90.00
_cell.angle_gamma   90.00
#
_symmetry.space_group_name_H-M   'P 1'
#
loop_
_entity.id
_entity.type
_entity.pdbx_description
1 polymer ?
#
loop_
_entity_poly.entity_id
_entity_poly.type
_entity_poly.pdbx_seq_one_letter_code
_entity_poly.pdbx_strand_id
1 'polypeptide(L)'
;MVRGGSFAYLSMRPALEGMGAEFGARAYGRRGQKAARAMVEQIQAWHELARNRPEPTFAYWPTGTAPLHLSEGTAVLNKTNGLVMISWPTD
;
A
#
# COMPACT_ATOMS: atom_id res chain seq x y z
N MET A 1 2.98 2.27 -8.08
CA MET A 1 1.96 3.00 -8.86
C MET A 1 2.26 2.93 -10.35
N VAL A 2 1.26 2.69 -11.21
CA VAL A 2 1.41 2.69 -12.67
C VAL A 2 0.52 3.76 -13.29
N ARG A 3 1.07 4.61 -14.17
CA ARG A 3 0.31 5.64 -14.91
C ARG A 3 0.86 5.80 -16.32
N GLY A 4 0.00 5.57 -17.32
CA GLY A 4 0.29 5.86 -18.73
C GLY A 4 1.59 5.24 -19.27
N GLY A 5 1.84 3.97 -18.95
CA GLY A 5 3.06 3.24 -19.38
C GLY A 5 4.32 3.55 -18.55
N SER A 6 4.19 4.34 -17.48
CA SER A 6 5.25 4.60 -16.50
C SER A 6 4.92 3.96 -15.17
N PHE A 7 5.94 3.61 -14.39
CA PHE A 7 5.78 3.08 -13.04
C PHE A 7 6.61 3.88 -12.03
N ALA A 8 6.09 3.97 -10.82
CA ALA A 8 6.76 4.56 -9.66
C ALA A 8 6.64 3.64 -8.45
N TYR A 9 7.64 3.70 -7.57
CA TYR A 9 7.75 2.88 -6.37
C TYR A 9 8.23 3.72 -5.18
N LEU A 10 7.90 3.24 -3.97
CA LEU A 10 8.32 3.86 -2.71
C LEU A 10 9.86 3.78 -2.61
N SER A 11 10.48 4.91 -2.30
CA SER A 11 11.88 4.97 -1.91
C SER A 11 11.98 5.50 -0.49
N MET A 12 12.90 4.93 0.29
CA MET A 12 13.18 5.41 1.64
C MET A 12 14.66 5.79 1.75
N ARG A 13 14.95 6.82 2.52
CA ARG A 13 16.32 7.18 2.92
C ARG A 13 16.33 7.64 4.38
N PRO A 14 17.47 7.60 5.09
CA PRO A 14 17.59 8.27 6.38
C PRO A 14 17.26 9.76 6.25
N ALA A 15 16.55 10.30 7.23
CA ALA A 15 16.35 11.75 7.35
C ALA A 15 17.68 12.43 7.72
N LEU A 16 17.78 13.72 7.41
CA LEU A 16 18.88 14.56 7.90
C LEU A 16 18.97 14.42 9.42
N GLU A 17 20.21 14.35 9.94
CA GLU A 17 20.52 14.18 11.37
C GLU A 17 20.10 12.83 11.99
N GLY A 18 19.69 11.85 11.19
CA GLY A 18 19.49 10.46 11.64
C GLY A 18 18.25 10.23 12.50
N MET A 19 17.39 11.24 12.66
CA MET A 19 16.20 11.17 13.53
C MET A 19 14.97 10.49 12.87
N GLY A 20 15.15 9.79 11.76
CA GLY A 20 14.05 9.09 11.09
C GLY A 20 14.36 8.65 9.68
N ALA A 21 13.30 8.38 8.92
CA ALA A 21 13.36 8.03 7.51
C ALA A 21 12.46 8.97 6.70
N GLU A 22 12.99 9.45 5.58
CA GLU A 22 12.23 10.19 4.57
C GLU A 22 11.67 9.23 3.54
N PHE A 23 10.37 9.37 3.26
CA PHE A 23 9.68 8.60 2.24
C PHE A 23 9.54 9.45 0.99
N GLY A 24 9.80 8.84 -0.17
CA GLY A 24 9.67 9.48 -1.47
C GLY A 24 9.29 8.48 -2.54
N ALA A 25 9.39 8.89 -3.80
CA ALA A 25 9.14 8.01 -4.93
C ALA A 25 10.23 8.11 -5.98
N ARG A 26 10.60 6.96 -6.55
CA ARG A 26 11.39 6.88 -7.78
C ARG A 26 10.50 6.32 -8.88
N ALA A 27 10.79 6.68 -10.13
CA ALA A 27 9.96 6.30 -11.26
C ALA A 27 10.75 6.10 -12.55
N TYR A 28 10.16 5.31 -13.44
CA TYR A 28 10.70 4.98 -14.75
C TYR A 28 9.69 5.23 -15.87
N GLY A 29 10.22 5.49 -17.07
CA GLY A 29 9.47 5.69 -18.30
C GLY A 29 9.16 7.16 -18.62
N ARG A 30 8.59 7.40 -19.81
CA ARG A 30 8.36 8.74 -20.40
C ARG A 30 7.47 9.66 -19.55
N ARG A 31 6.63 9.09 -18.68
CA ARG A 31 5.76 9.83 -17.75
C ARG A 31 6.14 9.58 -16.29
N GLY A 32 7.41 9.21 -16.04
CA GLY A 32 7.92 8.84 -14.72
C GLY A 32 7.65 9.89 -13.66
N GLN A 33 7.89 11.17 -13.95
CA GLN A 33 7.61 12.27 -13.02
C GLN A 33 6.13 12.34 -12.59
N LYS A 34 5.19 12.11 -13.52
CA LYS A 34 3.76 12.07 -13.19
C LYS A 34 3.42 10.86 -12.31
N ALA A 35 4.05 9.71 -12.55
CA ALA A 35 3.87 8.53 -11.71
C ALA A 35 4.50 8.72 -10.32
N ALA A 36 5.69 9.34 -10.23
CA ALA A 36 6.37 9.64 -8.97
C ALA A 36 5.57 10.63 -8.13
N ARG A 37 5.10 11.73 -8.74
CA ARG A 37 4.25 12.72 -8.07
C ARG A 37 2.99 12.07 -7.48
N ALA A 38 2.29 11.28 -8.29
CA ALA A 38 1.09 10.62 -7.80
C ALA A 38 1.38 9.59 -6.69
N MET A 39 2.56 8.95 -6.69
CA MET A 39 3.02 8.12 -5.56
C MET A 39 3.29 8.96 -4.30
N VAL A 40 3.92 10.14 -4.42
CA VAL A 40 4.13 11.06 -3.31
C VAL A 40 2.80 11.55 -2.73
N GLU A 41 1.83 11.90 -3.58
CA GLU A 41 0.48 12.28 -3.14
C GLU A 41 -0.19 11.16 -2.31
N GLN A 42 0.01 9.89 -2.67
CA GLN A 42 -0.47 8.75 -1.85
C GLN A 42 0.29 8.61 -0.52
N ILE A 43 1.60 8.84 -0.51
CA ILE A 43 2.40 8.82 0.73
C ILE A 43 1.92 9.91 1.70
N GLN A 44 1.63 11.11 1.19
CA GLN A 44 1.11 12.22 1.98
C GLN A 44 -0.30 11.92 2.49
N ALA A 45 -1.20 11.45 1.64
CA ALA A 45 -2.55 11.05 2.05
C ALA A 45 -2.50 9.95 3.14
N TRP A 46 -1.60 8.98 3.01
CA TRP A 46 -1.38 7.98 4.04
C TRP A 46 -0.88 8.59 5.36
N HIS A 47 0.09 9.52 5.31
CA HIS A 47 0.60 10.20 6.50
C HIS A 47 -0.51 10.94 7.25
N GLU A 48 -1.35 11.68 6.53
CA GLU A 48 -2.42 12.51 7.10
C GLU A 48 -3.59 11.67 7.63
N LEU A 49 -4.04 10.68 6.85
CA LEU A 49 -5.31 10.03 7.09
C LEU A 49 -5.19 8.66 7.77
N ALA A 50 -4.09 7.94 7.57
CA ALA A 50 -4.00 6.52 7.89
C ALA A 50 -2.86 6.13 8.85
N ARG A 51 -1.74 6.86 8.89
CA ARG A 51 -0.53 6.44 9.61
C ARG A 51 -0.74 6.21 11.11
N ASN A 52 -1.62 6.98 11.73
CA ASN A 52 -1.94 6.89 13.16
C ASN A 52 -3.35 6.32 13.42
N ARG A 53 -3.91 5.61 12.44
CA ARG A 53 -5.18 4.87 12.57
C ARG A 53 -4.90 3.41 12.95
N PRO A 54 -5.92 2.64 13.37
CA PRO A 54 -5.69 1.26 13.74
C PRO A 54 -5.13 0.47 12.55
N GLU A 55 -4.19 -0.41 12.84
CA GLU A 55 -3.48 -1.16 11.80
C GLU A 55 -4.42 -2.13 11.08
N PRO A 56 -4.18 -2.39 9.78
CA PRO A 56 -4.91 -3.44 9.08
C PRO A 56 -4.61 -4.80 9.70
N THR A 57 -5.61 -5.68 9.71
CA THR A 57 -5.43 -7.07 10.11
C THR A 57 -5.14 -7.94 8.89
N PHE A 58 -4.29 -8.94 9.09
CA PHE A 58 -3.92 -9.91 8.06
C PHE A 58 -4.38 -11.30 8.48
N ALA A 59 -5.09 -11.98 7.59
CA ALA A 59 -5.54 -13.36 7.82
C ALA A 59 -5.21 -14.23 6.61
N TYR A 60 -4.87 -15.49 6.85
CA TYR A 60 -4.68 -16.50 5.82
C TYR A 60 -5.71 -17.61 5.98
N TRP A 61 -6.31 -17.99 4.85
CA TRP A 61 -7.28 -19.07 4.79
C TRP A 61 -6.79 -20.11 3.80
N PRO A 62 -6.52 -21.36 4.24
CA PRO A 62 -6.30 -22.47 3.33
C PRO A 62 -7.42 -22.63 2.29
N THR A 63 -7.10 -23.27 1.17
CA THR A 63 -8.08 -23.55 0.11
C THR A 63 -9.33 -24.22 0.68
N GLY A 64 -10.50 -23.63 0.44
CA GLY A 64 -11.79 -24.14 0.88
C GLY A 64 -12.21 -23.73 2.29
N THR A 65 -11.40 -22.96 3.04
CA THR A 65 -11.74 -22.53 4.41
C THR A 65 -12.08 -21.04 4.50
N ALA A 66 -12.18 -20.34 3.38
CA ALA A 66 -12.43 -18.90 3.38
C ALA A 66 -13.83 -18.56 3.92
N PRO A 67 -13.99 -17.41 4.59
CA PRO A 67 -15.28 -16.95 5.05
C PRO A 67 -16.22 -16.64 3.87
N LEU A 68 -17.51 -16.91 4.06
CA LEU A 68 -18.55 -16.66 3.05
C LEU A 68 -18.85 -15.17 2.85
N HIS A 69 -18.59 -14.35 3.88
CA HIS A 69 -18.82 -12.90 3.85
C HIS A 69 -17.52 -12.17 4.21
N LEU A 70 -17.21 -11.15 3.44
CA LEU A 70 -16.08 -10.25 3.67
C LEU A 70 -16.59 -8.94 4.25
N SER A 71 -15.96 -8.46 5.31
CA SER A 71 -16.23 -7.12 5.82
C SER A 71 -15.84 -6.06 4.79
N GLU A 72 -16.54 -4.93 4.80
CA GLU A 72 -16.14 -3.76 4.03
C GLU A 72 -14.69 -3.36 4.35
N GLY A 73 -14.00 -2.79 3.37
CA GLY A 73 -12.58 -2.46 3.53
C GLY A 73 -11.67 -3.68 3.59
N THR A 74 -12.05 -4.84 3.03
CA THR A 74 -11.19 -6.02 2.93
C THR A 74 -10.69 -6.23 1.49
N ALA A 75 -9.36 -6.24 1.32
CA ALA A 75 -8.72 -6.71 0.10
C ALA A 75 -8.41 -8.21 0.19
N VAL A 76 -8.62 -8.93 -0.91
CA VAL A 76 -8.34 -10.36 -1.03
C VAL A 76 -7.24 -10.59 -2.05
N LEU A 77 -6.22 -11.36 -1.65
CA LEU A 77 -5.15 -11.82 -2.51
C LEU A 77 -5.20 -13.35 -2.60
N ASN A 78 -5.68 -13.85 -3.74
CA ASN A 78 -5.69 -15.28 -4.03
C ASN A 78 -4.25 -15.80 -4.19
N LYS A 79 -3.96 -16.93 -3.54
CA LYS A 79 -2.72 -17.69 -3.64
C LYS A 79 -3.03 -19.10 -4.11
N THR A 80 -2.00 -19.84 -4.52
CA THR A 80 -2.17 -21.23 -5.00
C THR A 80 -2.81 -22.14 -3.94
N ASN A 81 -2.47 -21.95 -2.67
CA ASN A 81 -2.85 -22.85 -1.57
C ASN A 81 -3.85 -22.23 -0.57
N GLY A 82 -4.45 -21.10 -0.93
CA GLY A 82 -5.36 -20.36 -0.04
C GLY A 82 -5.52 -18.91 -0.46
N LEU A 83 -5.99 -18.08 0.46
CA LEU A 83 -6.10 -16.65 0.24
C LEU A 83 -5.59 -15.87 1.44
N VAL A 84 -5.00 -14.71 1.15
CA VAL A 84 -4.63 -13.71 2.16
C VAL A 84 -5.69 -12.61 2.12
N MET A 85 -6.25 -12.28 3.28
CA MET A 85 -7.10 -11.12 3.46
C MET A 85 -6.32 -10.02 4.17
N ILE A 86 -6.55 -8.78 3.75
CA ILE A 86 -6.08 -7.58 4.42
C ILE A 86 -7.32 -6.73 4.70
N SER A 87 -7.64 -6.52 5.97
CA SER A 87 -8.86 -5.81 6.39
C SER A 87 -8.48 -4.52 7.12
N TRP A 88 -8.94 -3.38 6.60
CA TRP A 88 -8.75 -2.07 7.23
C TRP A 88 -9.96 -1.73 8.11
N PRO A 89 -9.76 -1.11 9.28
CA PRO A 89 -10.85 -0.53 10.07
C PRO A 89 -11.60 0.53 9.26
N THR A 90 -12.93 0.57 9.39
CA THR A 90 -13.81 1.50 8.64
C THR A 90 -14.37 2.64 9.48
N ASP A 91 -14.08 2.68 10.79
CA ASP A 91 -14.61 3.66 11.75
C ASP A 91 -13.69 4.88 11.95
#